data_AF-A0A2K3JS39-F1
#
_entry.id   AF-A0A2K3JS39-F1
#
_cell.length_a   1.000
_cell.length_b   1.000
_cell.length_c   1.000
_cell.angle_alpha   90.00
_cell.angle_beta   90.00
_cell.angle_gamma   90.00
#
_symmetry.space_group_name_H-M   'P 1'
#
loop_
_entity.id
_entity.type
_entity.pdbx_description
1 polymer ?
#
loop_
_entity_poly.entity_id
_entity_poly.type
_entity_poly.pdbx_seq_one_letter_code
_entity_poly.pdbx_strand_id
1 'polypeptide(L)'
;GDDGRMAVRQTCSPLCRSGTAASKQAVTQWQHPPGEFVKCNIDATTSKSDRKVSIERLMRDATSQFLGAISDVYHHAMAAAVSEA
;
A
#
# COMPACT_ATOMS: atom_id res chain seq x y z
N GLY A 1 -1.78 -25.20 20.17
CA GLY A 1 -2.21 -23.83 19.89
C GLY A 1 -1.56 -23.47 18.58
N ASP A 2 -2.37 -23.22 17.57
CA ASP A 2 -1.88 -22.85 16.25
C ASP A 2 -1.55 -21.36 16.31
N ASP A 3 -0.27 -21.04 16.54
CA ASP A 3 0.20 -19.67 16.65
C ASP A 3 0.15 -19.06 15.25
N GLY A 4 -0.94 -18.34 14.96
CA GLY A 4 -1.33 -17.75 13.67
C GLY A 4 -0.27 -16.86 13.04
N ARG A 5 0.80 -17.48 12.54
CA ARG A 5 1.93 -16.89 11.86
C ARG A 5 1.45 -16.43 10.48
N MET A 6 0.87 -15.24 10.40
CA MET A 6 0.64 -14.59 9.11
C MET A 6 1.99 -14.30 8.47
N ALA A 7 2.46 -15.23 7.63
CA ALA A 7 3.51 -14.98 6.68
C ALA A 7 3.02 -13.84 5.77
N VAL A 8 3.66 -12.68 5.85
CA VAL A 8 3.53 -11.63 4.84
C VAL A 8 4.08 -12.22 3.54
N ARG A 9 3.20 -12.81 2.73
CA ARG A 9 3.51 -13.13 1.34
C ARG A 9 3.62 -11.80 0.62
N GLN A 10 4.84 -11.28 0.48
CA GLN A 10 5.16 -10.29 -0.52
C GLN A 10 4.87 -10.92 -1.89
N THR A 11 3.66 -10.72 -2.42
CA THR A 11 3.39 -10.96 -3.83
C THR A 11 3.98 -9.79 -4.60
N CYS A 12 5.28 -9.88 -4.90
CA CYS A 12 5.88 -9.00 -5.88
C CYS A 12 5.31 -9.42 -7.24
N SER A 13 4.56 -8.54 -7.90
CA SER A 13 4.07 -8.75 -9.26
C SER A 13 5.27 -9.09 -10.19
N PRO A 14 5.15 -10.07 -11.10
CA PRO A 14 6.30 -10.64 -11.83
C PRO A 14 6.99 -9.69 -12.84
N LEU A 15 6.65 -8.41 -12.88
CA LEU A 15 7.10 -7.45 -13.89
C LEU A 15 8.42 -6.72 -13.56
N CYS A 16 9.01 -6.93 -12.39
CA CYS A 16 10.27 -6.28 -11.99
C CYS A 16 11.43 -7.29 -11.95
N ARG A 17 11.80 -7.86 -13.10
CA ARG A 17 12.97 -8.74 -13.23
C ARG A 17 13.97 -8.22 -14.27
N SER A 18 14.45 -7.01 -14.07
CA SER A 18 15.72 -6.55 -14.66
C SER A 18 16.35 -5.50 -13.74
N GLY A 19 17.55 -5.78 -13.24
CA GLY A 19 18.27 -4.87 -12.35
C GLY A 19 19.27 -5.59 -11.46
N THR A 20 20.49 -5.77 -11.97
CA THR A 20 21.67 -6.20 -11.23
C THR A 20 22.01 -5.21 -10.12
N ALA A 21 21.78 -5.60 -8.87
CA ALA A 21 22.56 -5.30 -7.65
C ALA A 21 21.66 -5.66 -6.47
N ALA A 22 21.85 -6.86 -5.91
CA ALA A 22 21.17 -7.28 -4.70
C ALA A 22 21.73 -6.47 -3.52
N SER A 23 21.25 -5.24 -3.35
CA SER A 23 21.15 -4.62 -2.05
C SER A 23 20.43 -5.64 -1.16
N LYS A 24 21.16 -6.26 -0.24
CA LYS A 24 20.56 -7.01 0.87
C LYS A 24 19.87 -5.97 1.75
N GLN A 25 18.72 -5.48 1.28
CA GLN A 25 17.82 -4.68 2.08
C GLN A 25 17.45 -5.60 3.25
N ALA A 26 17.97 -5.29 4.44
CA ALA A 26 17.59 -6.02 5.64
C ALA A 26 16.08 -5.88 5.76
N VAL A 27 15.35 -6.96 5.45
CA VAL A 27 13.91 -7.01 5.62
C VAL A 27 13.70 -7.05 7.13
N THR A 28 13.55 -5.87 7.74
CA THR A 28 13.15 -5.78 9.13
C THR A 28 11.78 -6.44 9.24
N GLN A 29 11.72 -7.59 9.90
CA GLN A 29 10.46 -8.25 10.19
C GLN A 29 9.61 -7.31 11.05
N TRP A 30 8.41 -7.00 10.59
CA TRP A 30 7.48 -6.19 11.38
C TRP A 30 7.12 -6.94 12.66
N GLN A 31 7.31 -6.29 13.81
CA GLN A 31 6.81 -6.75 15.09
C GLN A 31 5.61 -5.91 15.47
N HIS A 32 4.55 -6.56 15.93
CA HIS A 32 3.40 -5.86 16.47
C HIS A 32 3.79 -5.06 17.72
N PRO A 33 3.23 -3.85 17.89
CA PRO A 33 3.44 -3.09 19.11
C PRO A 33 2.85 -3.84 20.32
N PRO A 34 3.42 -3.66 21.52
CA PRO A 34 2.86 -4.24 22.75
C PRO A 34 1.53 -3.55 23.11
N GLY A 35 0.53 -4.35 23.53
CA GLY A 35 -0.80 -3.86 23.93
C GLY A 35 -1.83 -3.84 22.80
N GLU A 36 -2.93 -3.12 23.02
CA GLU A 36 -3.98 -2.91 22.01
C GLU A 36 -3.48 -2.02 20.87
N PHE A 37 -3.80 -2.38 19.63
CA PHE A 37 -3.40 -1.63 18.45
C PHE A 37 -4.46 -1.66 17.35
N VAL A 38 -4.40 -0.67 16.47
CA VAL A 38 -5.15 -0.64 15.22
C VAL A 38 -4.16 -0.84 14.08
N LYS A 39 -4.36 -1.89 13.28
CA LYS A 39 -3.62 -2.12 12.04
C LYS A 39 -4.26 -1.28 10.93
N CYS A 40 -3.47 -0.42 10.30
CA CYS A 40 -3.87 0.32 9.10
C CYS A 40 -3.10 -0.23 7.89
N ASN A 41 -3.80 -0.90 6.99
CA ASN A 41 -3.27 -1.30 5.68
C ASN A 41 -3.53 -0.17 4.69
N ILE A 42 -2.50 0.33 4.01
CA ILE A 42 -2.60 1.39 3.02
C ILE A 42 -2.14 0.84 1.68
N ASP A 43 -2.95 1.02 0.64
CA ASP A 43 -2.60 0.71 -0.74
C ASP A 43 -2.86 1.93 -1.62
N ALA A 44 -2.09 2.07 -2.70
CA ALA A 44 -2.30 3.14 -3.67
C ALA A 44 -2.19 2.60 -5.09
N THR A 45 -3.16 2.95 -5.92
CA THR A 45 -3.19 2.55 -7.33
C THR A 45 -3.19 3.80 -8.21
N THR A 46 -2.43 3.75 -9.30
CA THR A 46 -2.43 4.81 -10.32
C THR A 46 -2.98 4.26 -11.63
N SER A 47 -3.92 4.98 -12.23
CA SER A 47 -4.48 4.67 -13.55
C SER A 47 -4.00 5.72 -14.55
N LYS A 48 -3.19 5.29 -15.53
CA LYS A 48 -2.72 6.17 -16.60
C LYS A 48 -3.84 6.55 -17.57
N SER A 49 -4.75 5.62 -17.87
CA SER A 49 -5.88 5.86 -18.77
C SER A 49 -6.82 6.92 -18.21
N ASP A 50 -7.11 6.84 -16.91
CA ASP A 50 -8.07 7.72 -16.27
C ASP A 50 -7.41 8.95 -15.64
N ARG A 51 -6.07 9.00 -15.65
CA ARG A 51 -5.25 10.02 -14.96
C ARG A 51 -5.66 10.18 -13.50
N LYS A 52 -5.95 9.06 -12.84
CA LYS A 52 -6.39 9.01 -11.44
C LYS A 52 -5.35 8.34 -10.56
N VAL A 53 -5.32 8.75 -9.31
CA VAL A 53 -4.66 8.05 -8.23
C VAL A 53 -5.72 7.73 -7.18
N SER A 54 -5.83 6.47 -6.78
CA SER A 54 -6.65 6.07 -5.64
C SER A 54 -5.75 5.65 -4.49
N ILE A 55 -6.12 6.04 -3.27
CA ILE A 55 -5.47 5.63 -2.02
C ILE A 55 -6.54 5.00 -1.14
N GLU A 56 -6.30 3.77 -0.75
CA GLU A 56 -7.20 2.97 0.07
C GLU A 56 -6.56 2.71 1.43
N ARG A 57 -7.33 2.91 2.49
CA ARG A 57 -6.91 2.65 3.88
C ARG A 57 -7.92 1.72 4.53
N LEU A 58 -7.44 0.62 5.10
CA LEU A 58 -8.23 -0.39 5.79
C LEU A 58 -7.76 -0.52 7.23
N MET A 59 -8.67 -0.32 8.19
CA MET A 59 -8.38 -0.39 9.62
C MET A 59 -8.95 -1.65 10.24
N ARG A 60 -8.15 -2.31 11.08
CA ARG A 60 -8.53 -3.49 11.86
C ARG A 60 -8.04 -3.38 13.30
N ASP A 61 -8.77 -3.97 14.24
CA ASP A 61 -8.31 -4.11 15.62
C ASP A 61 -7.23 -5.19 15.78
N ALA A 62 -6.76 -5.40 17.01
CA ALA A 62 -5.76 -6.41 17.34
C ALA A 62 -6.24 -7.86 17.06
N THR A 63 -7.56 -8.09 17.01
CA THR A 63 -8.18 -9.37 16.68
C THR A 63 -8.44 -9.55 15.18
N SER A 64 -7.94 -8.62 14.35
CA SER A 64 -8.16 -8.54 12.90
C SER A 64 -9.61 -8.25 12.50
N GLN A 65 -10.48 -7.83 13.42
CA GLN A 65 -11.84 -7.38 13.08
C GLN A 65 -11.80 -6.04 12.36
N PHE A 66 -12.69 -5.87 11.40
CA PHE A 66 -12.80 -4.65 10.60
C PHE A 66 -13.36 -3.50 11.44
N LEU A 67 -12.66 -2.36 11.42
CA LEU A 67 -13.09 -1.14 12.09
C LEU A 67 -13.60 -0.09 11.10
N GLY A 68 -13.03 -0.05 9.89
CA GLY A 68 -13.41 0.94 8.89
C GLY A 68 -12.49 0.95 7.67
N ALA A 69 -12.93 1.62 6.61
CA ALA A 69 -12.14 1.88 5.42
C ALA A 69 -12.36 3.31 4.93
N ILE A 70 -11.31 3.88 4.32
CA ILE A 70 -11.35 5.21 3.70
C ILE A 70 -10.71 5.10 2.32
N SER A 71 -11.42 5.62 1.31
CA SER A 71 -10.98 5.70 -0.08
C SER A 71 -10.88 7.17 -0.48
N ASP A 72 -9.71 7.58 -0.98
CA ASP A 72 -9.52 8.89 -1.61
C ASP A 72 -9.16 8.70 -3.08
N VAL A 73 -9.82 9.44 -3.98
CA VAL A 73 -9.49 9.45 -5.41
C VAL A 73 -9.09 10.87 -5.83
N TYR A 74 -7.88 10.98 -6.36
CA TYR A 74 -7.31 12.22 -6.88
C TYR A 74 -7.27 12.17 -8.40
N HIS A 75 -7.73 13.23 -9.04
CA HIS A 75 -7.52 13.43 -10.47
C HIS A 75 -6.23 14.24 -10.67
N HIS A 76 -5.38 13.85 -11.62
CA HIS A 76 -4.33 14.74 -12.09
C HIS A 76 -4.99 15.98 -12.70
N ALA A 77 -4.96 17.12 -12.01
CA ALA A 77 -5.33 18.40 -12.58
C ALA A 77 -4.41 18.64 -13.80
N MET A 78 -5.00 18.87 -14.98
CA MET A 78 -4.22 19.33 -16.12
C MET A 78 -3.61 20.67 -15.74
N ALA A 79 -2.28 20.77 -15.75
CA ALA A 79 -1.66 22.06 -16.03
C ALA A 79 -2.16 22.43 -17.43
N ALA A 80 -3.20 23.27 -17.48
CA ALA A 80 -3.62 23.88 -18.73
C ALA A 80 -2.40 24.64 -19.23
N ALA A 81 -1.74 24.10 -20.26
CA ALA A 81 -0.81 24.88 -21.04
C ALA A 81 -1.64 26.02 -21.64
N VAL A 82 -1.53 27.20 -21.02
CA VAL A 82 -1.98 28.44 -21.63
C VAL A 82 -1.17 28.55 -22.92
N SER A 83 -1.83 28.27 -24.05
CA SER A 83 -1.31 28.66 -25.35
C SER A 83 -1.56 30.15 -25.45
N GLU A 84 -0.54 30.97 -25.18
CA GLU A 84 -0.56 32.35 -25.67
C GLU A 84 -0.36 32.33 -27.19
N ALA A 85 -1.11 33.21 -27.85
CA ALA A 85 -1.36 33.28 -29.28
C ALA A 85 -0.17 33.79 -30.10
#